data_AF-A0A813D8G7-F1
#
_entry.id   AF-A0A813D8G7-F1
#
_cell.length_a   1.000
_cell.length_b   1.000
_cell.length_c   1.000
_cell.angle_alpha   90.00
_cell.angle_beta   90.00
_cell.angle_gamma   90.00
#
_symmetry.space_group_name_H-M   'P 1'
#
loop_
_entity.id
_entity.type
_entity.pdbx_description
1 polymer ?
#
loop_
_entity_poly.entity_id
_entity_poly.type
_entity_poly.pdbx_seq_one_letter_code
_entity_poly.pdbx_strand_id
1 'polypeptide(L)'
;MDRKGRQEPADQVVTPQALMRWIVSSLHMDEAIPTASLIQWYYQFVTGVKLTYGQIKTLVESTPGMNLVPAAKRKGFSLGFIAELDEPPPGFRGFVEEGMSMEELASAAVWAEARAFLSEGGWPLTDTRKNSRAVPIAAWLQDRSPLMASVSFGRLLRMVHSCLHQGKILSVRGNRIVPYSQSEEYERLANADAGRPTDVKSDEAYIRTWAELKDCIRKLIQLSRTGEVSVSHVKPQCLLRFHTQLSETVFGYTSLSQLLDDPHFGPEFKVIGGSAHKLRIALN
;
A
#
# COMPACT_ATOMS: atom_id res chain seq x y z
N MET A 1 26.64 2.54 13.97
CA MET A 1 26.55 1.61 15.11
C MET A 1 26.74 0.21 14.56
N ASP A 2 27.81 -0.46 14.98
CA ASP A 2 28.15 -1.82 14.60
C ASP A 2 27.04 -2.76 15.13
N ARG A 3 26.54 -3.73 14.35
CA ARG A 3 25.63 -4.80 14.83
C ARG A 3 26.25 -5.64 15.97
N LYS A 4 27.50 -5.36 16.37
CA LYS A 4 28.25 -6.00 17.47
C LYS A 4 27.59 -5.95 18.85
N GLY A 5 26.48 -5.22 19.03
CA GLY A 5 25.67 -5.27 20.26
C GLY A 5 24.56 -6.33 20.25
N ARG A 6 24.14 -6.83 19.09
CA ARG A 6 23.24 -8.00 19.02
C ARG A 6 24.14 -9.22 19.08
N GLN A 7 24.40 -9.72 20.29
CA GLN A 7 24.95 -11.06 20.44
C GLN A 7 23.95 -12.02 19.79
N GLU A 8 24.28 -12.48 18.58
CA GLU A 8 23.69 -13.70 18.06
C GLU A 8 23.92 -14.79 19.11
N PRO A 9 22.92 -15.60 19.43
CA PRO A 9 23.08 -16.66 20.41
C PRO A 9 24.19 -17.60 19.93
N ALA A 10 25.35 -17.52 20.57
CA ALA A 10 26.54 -18.29 20.24
C ALA A 10 26.27 -19.78 20.47
N ASP A 11 26.26 -20.60 19.41
CA ASP A 11 26.26 -22.09 19.31
C ASP A 11 25.46 -22.93 20.33
N GLN A 12 24.69 -22.32 21.21
CA GLN A 12 23.81 -22.99 22.15
C GLN A 12 22.52 -23.36 21.44
N VAL A 13 21.97 -24.53 21.76
CA VAL A 13 20.66 -24.97 21.27
C VAL A 13 19.61 -23.99 21.77
N VAL A 14 19.24 -23.02 20.92
CA VAL A 14 18.19 -22.04 21.23
C VAL A 14 16.85 -22.73 21.10
N THR A 15 16.11 -22.85 22.22
CA THR A 15 14.74 -23.37 22.17
C THR A 15 13.84 -22.41 21.38
N PRO A 16 12.77 -22.89 20.71
CA PRO A 16 11.84 -22.01 20.00
C PRO A 16 11.26 -20.89 20.88
N GLN A 17 11.04 -21.17 22.17
CA GLN A 17 10.57 -20.19 23.15
C GLN A 17 11.62 -19.11 23.46
N ALA A 18 12.88 -19.52 23.66
CA ALA A 18 13.98 -18.57 23.88
C ALA A 18 14.15 -17.65 22.65
N LEU A 19 14.07 -18.22 21.45
CA LEU A 19 14.11 -17.46 20.21
C LEU A 19 12.91 -16.51 20.09
N MET A 20 11.69 -16.97 20.39
CA MET A 20 10.48 -16.14 20.34
C MET A 20 10.58 -14.94 21.30
N ARG A 21 11.03 -15.17 22.54
CA ARG A 21 11.27 -14.11 23.53
C ARG A 21 12.33 -13.12 23.05
N TRP A 22 13.42 -13.62 22.46
CA TRP A 22 14.47 -12.77 21.89
C TRP A 22 13.98 -11.92 20.72
N ILE A 23 13.16 -12.48 19.82
CA ILE A 23 12.56 -11.74 18.70
C ILE A 23 11.68 -10.61 19.24
N VAL A 24 10.76 -10.92 20.16
CA VAL A 24 9.84 -9.90 20.71
C VAL A 24 10.60 -8.84 21.49
N SER A 25 11.61 -9.21 22.28
CA SER A 25 12.50 -8.26 22.96
C SER A 25 13.25 -7.36 21.99
N SER A 26 13.78 -7.93 20.90
CA SER A 26 14.45 -7.17 19.85
C SER A 26 13.51 -6.14 19.20
N LEU A 27 12.26 -6.53 18.94
CA LEU A 27 11.24 -5.62 18.40
C LEU A 27 10.89 -4.48 19.37
N HIS A 28 10.87 -4.73 20.68
CA HIS A 28 10.71 -3.66 21.68
C HIS A 28 11.88 -2.67 21.64
N MET A 29 13.12 -3.18 21.64
CA MET A 29 14.31 -2.31 21.54
C MET A 29 14.35 -1.51 20.25
N ASP A 30 13.76 -2.05 19.19
CA ASP A 30 13.60 -1.41 17.89
C ASP A 30 12.35 -0.50 17.79
N GLU A 31 11.62 -0.26 18.90
CA GLU A 31 10.38 0.53 18.96
C GLU A 31 9.28 0.03 17.98
N ALA A 32 9.34 -1.23 17.57
CA ALA A 32 8.46 -1.83 16.58
C ALA A 32 7.40 -2.72 17.24
N ILE A 33 6.12 -2.50 16.90
CA ILE A 33 5.00 -3.24 17.49
C ILE A 33 5.07 -4.73 17.09
N PRO A 34 5.20 -5.68 18.04
CA PRO A 34 5.34 -7.11 17.77
C PRO A 34 4.02 -7.76 17.32
N THR A 35 3.55 -7.38 16.14
CA THR A 35 2.39 -8.01 15.51
C THR A 35 2.75 -9.40 15.01
N ALA A 36 1.75 -10.29 14.92
CA ALA A 36 1.96 -11.64 14.38
C ALA A 36 2.67 -11.66 13.01
N SER A 37 2.37 -10.72 12.11
CA SER A 37 3.04 -10.62 10.80
C SER A 37 4.50 -10.20 10.91
N LEU A 38 4.83 -9.29 11.83
CA LEU A 38 6.20 -8.83 12.02
C LEU A 38 7.05 -9.90 12.71
N ILE A 39 6.48 -10.57 13.72
CA ILE A 39 7.09 -11.73 14.37
C ILE A 39 7.34 -12.84 13.34
N GLN A 40 6.36 -13.15 12.49
CA GLN A 40 6.52 -14.13 11.42
C GLN A 40 7.71 -13.80 10.52
N TRP A 41 7.77 -12.55 10.04
CA TRP A 41 8.84 -12.10 9.16
C TRP A 41 10.20 -12.22 9.84
N TYR A 42 10.33 -11.76 11.09
CA TYR A 42 11.59 -11.81 11.81
C TYR A 42 12.00 -13.26 12.11
N TYR A 43 11.06 -14.10 12.54
CA TYR A 43 11.31 -15.52 12.77
C TYR A 43 11.81 -16.20 11.49
N GLN A 44 11.16 -15.95 10.35
CA GLN A 44 11.59 -16.49 9.07
C GLN A 44 12.94 -15.93 8.63
N PHE A 45 13.21 -14.66 8.88
CA PHE A 45 14.49 -14.03 8.57
C PHE A 45 15.65 -14.72 9.32
N VAL A 46 15.45 -15.05 10.60
CA VAL A 46 16.47 -15.67 11.45
C VAL A 46 16.61 -17.17 11.19
N THR A 47 15.51 -17.87 10.95
CA THR A 47 15.50 -19.36 10.90
C THR A 47 15.34 -19.95 9.50
N GLY A 48 14.94 -19.14 8.52
CA GLY A 48 14.45 -19.61 7.22
C GLY A 48 13.05 -20.26 7.27
N VAL A 49 12.47 -20.47 8.46
CA VAL A 49 11.20 -21.19 8.65
C VAL A 49 10.02 -20.23 8.71
N LYS A 50 8.98 -20.51 7.94
CA LYS A 50 7.72 -19.76 7.96
C LYS A 50 6.73 -20.40 8.92
N LEU A 51 6.34 -19.66 9.95
CA LEU A 51 5.30 -20.08 10.89
C LEU A 51 3.91 -19.64 10.41
N THR A 52 2.91 -20.46 10.69
CA THR A 52 1.49 -20.10 10.59
C THR A 52 1.08 -19.19 11.75
N TYR A 53 -0.01 -18.44 11.59
CA TYR A 53 -0.54 -17.59 12.66
C TYR A 53 -0.81 -18.37 13.96
N GLY A 54 -1.38 -19.58 13.86
CA GLY A 54 -1.64 -20.45 15.01
C GLY A 54 -0.37 -20.89 15.73
N GLN A 55 0.67 -21.27 14.97
CA GLN A 55 1.98 -21.62 15.55
C GLN A 55 2.61 -20.45 16.29
N ILE A 56 2.56 -19.24 15.74
CA ILE A 56 3.09 -18.04 16.41
C ILE A 56 2.31 -17.78 17.70
N LYS A 57 0.98 -17.86 17.64
CA LYS A 57 0.10 -17.69 18.80
C LYS A 57 0.47 -18.69 19.92
N THR A 58 0.53 -19.98 19.60
CA THR A 58 0.88 -21.04 20.56
C THR A 58 2.28 -20.87 21.12
N LEU A 59 3.26 -20.46 20.30
CA LEU A 59 4.62 -20.19 20.78
C LEU A 59 4.65 -19.00 21.74
N VAL A 60 3.92 -17.91 21.45
CA VAL A 60 3.84 -16.77 22.37
C VAL A 60 3.16 -17.16 23.68
N GLU A 61 2.03 -17.87 23.65
CA GLU A 61 1.31 -18.33 24.85
C GLU A 61 2.12 -19.30 25.72
N SER A 62 2.98 -20.10 25.09
CA SER A 62 3.84 -21.06 25.80
C SER A 62 5.21 -20.51 26.21
N THR A 63 5.53 -19.26 25.86
CA THR A 63 6.82 -18.63 26.21
C THR A 63 6.66 -17.87 27.53
N PRO A 64 7.39 -18.24 28.59
CA PRO A 64 7.28 -17.56 29.88
C PRO A 64 7.59 -16.06 29.80
N GLY A 65 6.79 -15.26 30.50
CA GLY A 65 6.93 -13.81 30.59
C GLY A 65 6.50 -13.04 29.34
N MET A 66 5.58 -13.60 28.55
CA MET A 66 4.98 -12.99 27.37
C MET A 66 3.46 -13.08 27.44
N ASN A 67 2.78 -12.04 26.98
CA ASN A 67 1.33 -11.96 26.90
C ASN A 67 0.85 -11.68 25.47
N LEU A 68 -0.34 -12.20 25.17
CA LEU A 68 -1.09 -11.82 23.98
C LEU A 68 -2.07 -10.72 24.31
N VAL A 69 -1.81 -9.53 23.78
CA VAL A 69 -2.77 -8.44 23.83
C VAL A 69 -3.58 -8.45 22.54
N PRO A 70 -4.92 -8.45 22.60
CA PRO A 70 -5.73 -8.25 21.41
C PRO A 70 -5.27 -6.97 20.73
N ALA A 71 -4.92 -7.03 19.44
CA ALA A 71 -4.76 -5.79 18.69
C ALA A 71 -6.14 -5.14 18.73
N ALA A 72 -6.29 -4.06 19.49
CA ALA A 72 -7.52 -3.26 19.51
C ALA A 72 -7.94 -3.01 18.05
N LYS A 73 -9.23 -2.79 17.78
CA LYS A 73 -9.77 -2.54 16.43
C LYS A 73 -9.17 -1.26 15.79
N ARG A 74 -7.85 -1.21 15.59
CA ARG A 74 -7.14 -0.26 14.76
C ARG A 74 -7.59 -0.54 13.34
N LYS A 75 -8.15 0.47 12.70
CA LYS A 75 -8.63 0.40 11.32
C LYS A 75 -7.55 -0.26 10.45
N GLY A 76 -7.86 -1.39 9.84
CA GLY A 76 -6.96 -2.08 8.90
C GLY A 76 -6.29 -3.36 9.42
N PHE A 77 -6.34 -3.65 10.73
CA PHE A 77 -5.87 -4.94 11.26
C PHE A 77 -7.05 -5.90 11.43
N SER A 78 -7.36 -6.67 10.37
CA SER A 78 -8.33 -7.75 10.47
C SER A 78 -7.69 -8.93 11.21
N LEU A 79 -7.97 -9.05 12.52
CA LEU A 79 -7.65 -10.20 13.37
C LEU A 79 -6.15 -10.41 13.61
N GLY A 80 -5.60 -9.66 14.57
CA GLY A 80 -4.23 -9.86 15.04
C GLY A 80 -4.11 -9.76 16.55
N PHE A 81 -2.98 -10.23 17.07
CA PHE A 81 -2.52 -9.96 18.42
C PHE A 81 -1.20 -9.18 18.37
N ILE A 82 -0.90 -8.52 19.48
CA ILE A 82 0.41 -7.96 19.80
C ILE A 82 1.00 -8.86 20.88
N ALA A 83 2.24 -9.31 20.67
CA ALA A 83 2.99 -10.00 21.72
C ALA A 83 3.72 -8.95 22.58
N GLU A 84 3.43 -8.93 23.87
CA GLU A 84 4.06 -8.03 24.84
C GLU A 84 4.88 -8.84 25.85
N LEU A 85 5.93 -8.24 26.38
CA LEU A 85 6.71 -8.82 27.48
C LEU A 85 6.13 -8.33 28.81
N ASP A 86 6.07 -9.21 29.81
CA ASP A 86 5.68 -8.82 31.18
C ASP A 86 6.58 -7.69 31.71
N GLU A 87 7.86 -7.79 31.38
CA GLU A 87 8.88 -6.81 31.70
C GLU A 87 9.54 -6.35 30.40
N PRO A 88 9.33 -5.10 29.95
CA PRO A 88 9.98 -4.59 28.75
C PRO A 88 11.50 -4.48 28.96
N PRO A 89 12.31 -4.60 27.88
CA PRO A 89 13.75 -4.52 28.01
C PRO A 89 14.22 -3.13 28.46
N PRO A 90 15.34 -3.03 29.19
CA PRO A 90 15.86 -1.74 29.67
C PRO A 90 16.07 -0.74 28.53
N GLY A 91 15.56 0.48 28.70
CA GLY A 91 15.65 1.54 27.69
C GLY A 91 14.53 1.54 26.65
N PHE A 92 13.55 0.63 26.74
CA PHE A 92 12.33 0.70 25.93
C PHE A 92 11.58 2.01 26.20
N ARG A 93 11.26 2.76 25.14
CA ARG A 93 10.60 4.09 25.22
C ARG A 93 9.14 4.07 24.78
N GLY A 94 8.60 2.89 24.49
CA GLY A 94 7.31 2.73 23.81
C GLY A 94 7.49 2.42 22.33
N PHE A 95 6.38 2.06 21.69
CA PHE A 95 6.35 1.78 20.26
C PHE A 95 6.06 3.05 19.46
N VAL A 96 6.51 3.09 18.21
CA VAL A 96 6.17 4.19 17.29
C VAL A 96 4.67 4.18 16.97
N GLU A 97 4.00 5.31 17.22
CA GLU A 97 2.55 5.44 17.06
C GLU A 97 2.10 5.78 15.63
N GLU A 98 0.86 5.39 15.32
CA GLU A 98 0.18 5.80 14.09
C GLU A 98 -0.26 7.27 14.20
N GLY A 99 0.62 8.19 13.86
CA GLY A 99 0.31 9.63 13.91
C GLY A 99 1.53 10.53 14.02
N MET A 100 2.67 9.97 14.39
CA MET A 100 3.94 10.71 14.42
C MET A 100 4.25 11.34 13.06
N SER A 101 4.63 12.62 13.13
CA SER A 101 5.11 13.41 12.00
C SER A 101 6.47 12.91 11.50
N MET A 102 6.85 13.30 10.29
CA MET A 102 8.13 12.86 9.72
C MET A 102 9.32 13.44 10.50
N GLU A 103 9.15 14.63 11.07
CA GLU A 103 10.11 15.34 11.89
C GLU A 103 10.33 14.65 13.25
N GLU A 104 9.30 14.02 13.81
CA GLU A 104 9.40 13.21 15.03
C GLU A 104 10.06 11.84 14.76
N LEU A 105 9.82 11.26 13.59
CA LEU A 105 10.39 9.97 13.21
C LEU A 105 11.89 10.04 12.96
N ALA A 106 12.36 11.12 12.32
CA ALA A 106 13.75 11.21 11.92
C ALA A 106 14.21 12.65 11.67
N SER A 107 15.53 12.85 11.69
CA SER A 107 16.13 14.11 11.26
C SER A 107 15.91 14.35 9.76
N ALA A 108 15.99 15.61 9.33
CA ALA A 108 15.88 15.97 7.92
C ALA A 108 16.92 15.27 7.03
N ALA A 109 18.13 15.03 7.55
CA ALA A 109 19.19 14.31 6.84
C ALA A 109 18.82 12.85 6.58
N VAL A 110 18.34 12.15 7.61
CA VAL A 110 17.82 10.78 7.48
C VAL A 110 16.68 10.78 6.46
N TRP A 111 15.71 11.68 6.58
CA TRP A 111 14.58 11.67 5.66
C TRP A 111 14.99 11.89 4.20
N ALA A 112 15.89 12.84 3.94
CA ALA A 112 16.39 13.12 2.60
C ALA A 112 17.06 11.88 1.97
N GLU A 113 17.89 11.18 2.74
CA GLU A 113 18.57 9.97 2.28
C GLU A 113 17.59 8.80 2.08
N ALA A 114 16.66 8.58 3.02
CA ALA A 114 15.63 7.55 2.90
C ALA A 114 14.79 7.77 1.64
N ARG A 115 14.39 9.02 1.38
CA ARG A 115 13.66 9.40 0.17
C ARG A 115 14.44 9.09 -1.09
N ALA A 116 15.74 9.40 -1.13
CA ALA A 116 16.60 9.08 -2.28
C ALA A 116 16.61 7.56 -2.57
N PHE A 117 16.87 6.74 -1.55
CA PHE A 117 16.88 5.28 -1.69
C PHE A 117 15.51 4.72 -2.09
N LEU A 118 14.42 5.22 -1.48
CA LEU A 118 13.07 4.76 -1.79
C LEU A 118 12.61 5.14 -3.21
N SER A 119 13.06 6.28 -3.73
CA SER A 119 12.81 6.70 -5.11
C SER A 119 13.66 5.94 -6.12
N GLU A 120 14.88 5.53 -5.76
CA GLU A 120 15.75 4.72 -6.61
C GLU A 120 15.21 3.29 -6.77
N GLY A 121 14.72 2.68 -5.68
CA GLY A 121 14.32 1.27 -5.68
C GLY A 121 15.45 0.33 -5.24
N GLY A 122 15.33 -0.93 -5.63
CA GLY A 122 16.38 -1.95 -5.40
C GLY A 122 16.27 -2.76 -4.12
N TRP A 123 15.19 -2.60 -3.34
CA TRP A 123 14.92 -3.50 -2.21
C TRP A 123 14.55 -4.91 -2.70
N PRO A 124 14.82 -5.95 -1.89
CA PRO A 124 14.48 -7.33 -2.23
C PRO A 124 12.99 -7.50 -2.52
N LEU A 125 12.69 -8.24 -3.59
CA LEU A 125 11.32 -8.64 -3.89
C LEU A 125 10.88 -9.72 -2.90
N THR A 126 9.80 -9.45 -2.17
CA THR A 126 9.22 -10.43 -1.26
C THR A 126 7.84 -10.86 -1.72
N ASP A 127 7.57 -12.16 -1.69
CA ASP A 127 6.24 -12.73 -1.96
C ASP A 127 5.29 -12.59 -0.76
N THR A 128 5.48 -11.53 0.02
CA THR A 128 4.73 -11.32 1.26
C THR A 128 3.35 -10.75 0.98
N ARG A 129 2.37 -11.18 1.77
CA ARG A 129 0.99 -10.65 1.76
C ARG A 129 0.98 -9.12 1.94
N LYS A 130 -0.12 -8.48 1.54
CA LYS A 130 -0.32 -7.01 1.52
C LYS A 130 0.21 -6.26 2.75
N ASN A 131 0.04 -6.82 3.95
CA ASN A 131 0.29 -6.10 5.22
C ASN A 131 1.75 -6.14 5.71
N SER A 132 2.64 -6.95 5.12
CA SER A 132 4.05 -7.05 5.55
C SER A 132 5.06 -6.58 4.50
N ARG A 133 4.61 -5.96 3.41
CA ARG A 133 5.49 -5.53 2.31
C ARG A 133 6.46 -4.39 2.70
N ALA A 134 6.11 -3.57 3.69
CA ALA A 134 6.97 -2.48 4.16
C ALA A 134 8.16 -2.97 5.00
N VAL A 135 8.03 -4.14 5.63
CA VAL A 135 9.02 -4.70 6.57
C VAL A 135 10.36 -4.99 5.88
N PRO A 136 10.42 -5.69 4.73
CA PRO A 136 11.67 -5.89 3.99
C PRO A 136 12.33 -4.58 3.52
N ILE A 137 11.52 -3.57 3.19
CA ILE A 137 12.04 -2.27 2.72
C ILE A 137 12.70 -1.52 3.88
N ALA A 138 12.06 -1.51 5.06
CA ALA A 138 12.63 -0.91 6.25
C ALA A 138 13.94 -1.59 6.67
N ALA A 139 13.99 -2.93 6.59
CA ALA A 139 15.19 -3.70 6.88
C ALA A 139 16.31 -3.37 5.88
N TRP A 140 15.97 -3.33 4.58
CA TRP A 140 16.90 -2.96 3.53
C TRP A 140 17.45 -1.53 3.72
N LEU A 141 16.61 -0.56 4.08
CA LEU A 141 17.06 0.81 4.38
C LEU A 141 18.07 0.82 5.52
N GLN A 142 17.79 0.07 6.60
CA GLN A 142 18.67 -0.01 7.76
C GLN A 142 20.06 -0.56 7.40
N ASP A 143 20.13 -1.49 6.44
CA ASP A 143 21.38 -2.09 5.96
C ASP A 143 22.08 -1.25 4.88
N ARG A 144 21.37 -0.32 4.23
CA ARG A 144 21.88 0.45 3.10
C ARG A 144 22.77 1.62 3.51
N SER A 145 22.56 2.19 4.69
CA SER A 145 23.30 3.37 5.15
C SER A 145 23.56 3.38 6.67
N PRO A 146 24.75 3.81 7.12
CA PRO A 146 25.03 4.01 8.54
C PRO A 146 24.08 5.00 9.23
N LEU A 147 23.56 5.99 8.50
CA LEU A 147 22.61 6.96 9.03
C LEU A 147 21.26 6.30 9.29
N MET A 148 20.80 5.43 8.40
CA MET A 148 19.59 4.61 8.61
C MET A 148 19.78 3.62 9.77
N ALA A 149 20.96 3.01 9.87
CA ALA A 149 21.30 2.10 10.96
C ALA A 149 21.27 2.77 12.35
N SER A 150 21.33 4.10 12.41
CA SER A 150 21.18 4.86 13.67
C SER A 150 19.72 5.07 14.10
N VAL A 151 18.76 4.77 13.21
CA VAL A 151 17.33 4.90 13.45
C VAL A 151 16.77 3.54 13.82
N SER A 152 15.84 3.53 14.78
CA SER A 152 15.16 2.30 15.18
C SER A 152 14.35 1.72 14.02
N PHE A 153 14.26 0.40 13.97
CA PHE A 153 13.55 -0.27 12.88
C PHE A 153 12.06 0.10 12.85
N GLY A 154 11.42 0.31 14.00
CA GLY A 154 10.04 0.78 14.09
C GLY A 154 9.81 2.14 13.44
N ARG A 155 10.76 3.08 13.59
CA ARG A 155 10.69 4.40 12.93
C ARG A 155 10.88 4.29 11.43
N LEU A 156 11.87 3.52 10.97
CA LEU A 156 12.06 3.26 9.54
C LEU A 156 10.83 2.60 8.91
N LEU A 157 10.24 1.60 9.58
CA LEU A 157 9.02 0.94 9.14
C LEU A 157 7.87 1.95 9.02
N ARG A 158 7.72 2.83 10.02
CA ARG A 158 6.70 3.89 9.97
C ARG A 158 6.94 4.88 8.83
N MET A 159 8.19 5.28 8.58
CA MET A 159 8.54 6.16 7.45
C MET A 159 8.13 5.52 6.11
N VAL A 160 8.42 4.23 5.91
CA VAL A 160 8.00 3.50 4.70
C VAL A 160 6.48 3.49 4.57
N HIS A 161 5.74 3.25 5.65
CA HIS A 161 4.28 3.35 5.64
C HIS A 161 3.79 4.76 5.29
N SER A 162 4.41 5.82 5.83
CA SER A 162 4.08 7.20 5.46
C SER A 162 4.31 7.47 3.97
N CYS A 163 5.42 7.00 3.40
CA CYS A 163 5.70 7.09 1.96
C CYS A 163 4.63 6.43 1.09
N LEU A 164 4.11 5.27 1.52
CA LEU A 164 3.04 4.55 0.83
C LEU A 164 1.71 5.29 0.89
N HIS A 165 1.39 5.91 2.04
CA HIS A 165 0.12 6.62 2.23
C HIS A 165 0.08 7.97 1.52
N GLN A 166 1.20 8.70 1.45
CA GLN A 166 1.25 10.01 0.79
C GLN A 166 1.26 9.92 -0.75
N GLY A 167 1.54 8.74 -1.33
CA GLY A 167 1.29 8.44 -2.75
C GLY A 167 2.22 9.12 -3.76
N LYS A 168 3.44 9.51 -3.39
CA LYS A 168 4.38 10.23 -4.29
C LYS A 168 5.84 9.76 -4.26
N ILE A 169 6.18 8.86 -3.34
CA ILE A 169 7.54 8.28 -3.24
C ILE A 169 7.45 6.80 -3.50
N LEU A 170 6.56 6.12 -2.79
CA LEU A 170 6.24 4.71 -2.98
C LEU A 170 4.79 4.59 -3.42
N SER A 171 4.52 3.55 -4.20
CA SER A 171 3.17 3.15 -4.54
C SER A 171 3.16 1.65 -4.84
N VAL A 172 2.08 1.14 -5.39
CA VAL A 172 1.88 -0.28 -5.66
C VAL A 172 1.76 -0.50 -7.17
N ARG A 173 2.36 -1.59 -7.64
CA ARG A 173 2.11 -2.17 -8.96
C ARG A 173 1.81 -3.66 -8.75
N GLY A 174 0.59 -4.08 -9.12
CA GLY A 174 0.03 -5.37 -8.76
C GLY A 174 0.13 -5.67 -7.26
N ASN A 175 1.00 -6.62 -6.90
CA ASN A 175 1.21 -7.05 -5.51
C ASN A 175 2.54 -6.60 -4.89
N ARG A 176 3.21 -5.60 -5.48
CA ARG A 176 4.53 -5.15 -5.04
C ARG A 176 4.53 -3.67 -4.70
N ILE A 177 5.30 -3.31 -3.67
CA ILE A 177 5.67 -1.92 -3.45
C ILE A 177 6.79 -1.58 -4.43
N VAL A 178 6.64 -0.46 -5.12
CA VAL A 178 7.58 0.04 -6.13
C VAL A 178 7.81 1.55 -5.90
N PRO A 179 8.92 2.12 -6.40
CA PRO A 179 9.04 3.56 -6.54
C PRO A 179 7.84 4.14 -7.29
N TYR A 180 7.39 5.33 -6.91
CA TYR A 180 6.18 5.94 -7.48
C TYR A 180 6.25 6.05 -9.01
N SER A 181 7.41 6.41 -9.56
CA SER A 181 7.68 6.48 -11.00
C SER A 181 7.45 5.16 -11.75
N GLN A 182 7.42 4.04 -11.03
CA GLN A 182 7.18 2.70 -11.57
C GLN A 182 5.80 2.16 -11.19
N SER A 183 4.90 2.98 -10.62
CA SER A 183 3.58 2.53 -10.19
C SER A 183 2.54 2.56 -11.31
N GLU A 184 1.41 1.88 -11.13
CA GLU A 184 0.27 1.97 -12.06
C GLU A 184 -0.35 3.38 -12.02
N GLU A 185 -0.33 4.02 -10.84
CA GLU A 185 -0.83 5.37 -10.63
C GLU A 185 -0.03 6.40 -11.44
N TYR A 186 1.30 6.33 -11.40
CA TYR A 186 2.15 7.23 -12.18
C TYR A 186 1.97 7.02 -13.68
N GLU A 187 1.93 5.76 -14.13
CA GLU A 187 1.68 5.43 -15.53
C GLU A 187 0.33 5.98 -16.00
N ARG A 188 -0.72 5.84 -15.17
CA ARG A 188 -2.05 6.37 -15.44
C ARG A 188 -2.06 7.89 -15.57
N LEU A 189 -1.35 8.63 -14.71
CA LEU A 189 -1.27 10.08 -14.80
C LEU A 189 -0.46 10.52 -16.02
N ALA A 190 0.68 9.89 -16.30
CA ALA A 190 1.47 10.16 -17.49
C ALA A 190 0.71 9.86 -18.79
N ASN A 191 -0.14 8.84 -18.77
CA ASN A 191 -1.05 8.49 -19.84
C ASN A 191 -2.15 9.55 -20.01
N ALA A 192 -2.75 10.03 -18.93
CA ALA A 192 -3.74 11.10 -18.96
C ALA A 192 -3.16 12.39 -19.56
N ASP A 193 -1.97 12.80 -19.10
CA ASP A 193 -1.26 13.98 -19.60
C ASP A 193 -0.94 13.88 -21.10
N ALA A 194 -0.65 12.66 -21.57
CA ALA A 194 -0.39 12.37 -22.98
C ALA A 194 -1.65 12.07 -23.81
N GLY A 195 -2.84 12.02 -23.20
CA GLY A 195 -4.08 11.58 -23.83
C GLY A 195 -4.00 10.15 -24.38
N ARG A 196 -3.26 9.25 -23.71
CA ARG A 196 -3.03 7.87 -24.14
C ARG A 196 -3.77 6.87 -23.22
N PRO A 197 -4.39 5.82 -23.77
CA PRO A 197 -4.98 4.74 -23.00
C PRO A 197 -3.91 3.72 -22.60
N THR A 198 -4.17 2.97 -21.52
CA THR A 198 -3.26 1.92 -21.05
C THR A 198 -3.48 0.58 -21.76
N ASP A 199 -4.73 0.25 -22.10
CA ASP A 199 -5.13 -1.09 -22.58
C ASP A 199 -5.71 -1.11 -24.01
N VAL A 200 -5.51 -0.05 -24.80
CA VAL A 200 -6.04 0.03 -26.18
C VAL A 200 -4.92 -0.26 -27.16
N LYS A 201 -5.21 -1.10 -28.17
CA LYS A 201 -4.25 -1.44 -29.22
C LYS A 201 -3.94 -0.23 -30.09
N SER A 202 -2.75 -0.20 -30.69
CA SER A 202 -2.28 0.93 -31.50
C SER A 202 -3.16 1.24 -32.73
N ASP A 203 -3.95 0.28 -33.20
CA ASP A 203 -4.85 0.38 -34.35
C ASP A 203 -6.30 0.72 -33.98
N GLU A 204 -6.66 0.73 -32.69
CA GLU A 204 -8.02 1.00 -32.24
C GLU A 204 -8.25 2.52 -32.04
N ALA A 205 -9.38 3.02 -32.55
CA ALA A 205 -9.82 4.38 -32.26
C ALA A 205 -10.32 4.48 -30.83
N TYR A 206 -10.02 5.60 -30.15
CA TYR A 206 -10.45 5.85 -28.77
C TYR A 206 -10.76 7.32 -28.54
N ILE A 207 -11.56 7.58 -27.52
CA ILE A 207 -11.95 8.93 -27.08
C ILE A 207 -10.75 9.58 -26.38
N ARG A 208 -10.27 10.71 -26.92
CA ARG A 208 -9.06 11.43 -26.48
C ARG A 208 -9.35 12.66 -25.64
N THR A 209 -10.50 13.29 -25.88
CA THR A 209 -10.81 14.60 -25.28
C THR A 209 -12.14 14.59 -24.53
N TRP A 210 -12.29 15.51 -23.58
CA TRP A 210 -13.55 15.71 -22.87
C TRP A 210 -14.70 16.11 -23.82
N ALA A 211 -14.40 16.83 -24.90
CA ALA A 211 -15.39 17.20 -25.90
C ALA A 211 -15.91 15.95 -26.65
N GLU A 212 -15.00 15.08 -27.10
CA GLU A 212 -15.35 13.81 -27.73
C GLU A 212 -16.14 12.90 -26.78
N LEU A 213 -15.74 12.84 -25.51
CA LEU A 213 -16.46 12.06 -24.50
C LEU A 213 -17.90 12.55 -24.36
N LYS A 214 -18.09 13.86 -24.14
CA LYS A 214 -19.44 14.45 -23.99
C LYS A 214 -20.30 14.26 -25.23
N ASP A 215 -19.72 14.43 -26.42
CA ASP A 215 -20.42 14.19 -27.68
C ASP A 215 -20.84 12.72 -27.84
N CYS A 216 -19.93 11.79 -27.55
CA CYS A 216 -20.20 10.37 -27.57
C CYS A 216 -21.34 9.98 -26.61
N ILE A 217 -21.28 10.45 -25.36
CA ILE A 217 -22.33 10.20 -24.36
C ILE A 217 -23.67 10.79 -24.80
N ARG A 218 -23.68 12.03 -25.30
CA ARG A 218 -24.89 12.69 -25.80
C ARG A 218 -25.55 11.87 -26.90
N LYS A 219 -24.76 11.38 -27.86
CA LYS A 219 -25.22 10.49 -28.94
C LYS A 219 -25.78 9.19 -28.38
N LEU A 220 -25.13 8.55 -27.40
CA LEU A 220 -25.66 7.34 -26.77
C LEU A 220 -27.04 7.57 -26.11
N ILE A 221 -27.19 8.69 -25.40
CA ILE A 221 -28.44 9.04 -24.72
C ILE A 221 -29.55 9.32 -25.74
N GLN A 222 -29.24 10.08 -26.81
CA GLN A 222 -30.19 10.37 -27.89
C GLN A 222 -30.63 9.11 -28.65
N LEU A 223 -29.75 8.13 -28.81
CA LEU A 223 -30.08 6.84 -29.43
C LEU A 223 -30.85 5.89 -28.50
N SER A 224 -30.91 6.19 -27.20
CA SER A 224 -31.68 5.41 -26.24
C SER A 224 -33.15 5.80 -26.27
N ARG A 225 -34.04 4.80 -26.37
CA ARG A 225 -35.50 5.01 -26.38
C ARG A 225 -36.01 5.72 -25.12
N THR A 226 -35.33 5.54 -23.99
CA THR A 226 -35.74 6.12 -22.69
C THR A 226 -35.07 7.46 -22.41
N GLY A 227 -34.14 7.93 -23.26
CA GLY A 227 -33.29 9.07 -22.93
C GLY A 227 -32.32 8.80 -21.77
N GLU A 228 -32.05 7.52 -21.47
CA GLU A 228 -31.16 7.09 -20.40
C GLU A 228 -30.26 5.95 -20.89
N VAL A 229 -29.02 5.89 -20.39
CA VAL A 229 -28.08 4.79 -20.68
C VAL A 229 -27.54 4.25 -19.37
N SER A 230 -27.52 2.92 -19.20
CA SER A 230 -26.85 2.31 -18.04
C SER A 230 -25.36 2.61 -18.09
N VAL A 231 -24.76 3.03 -16.97
CA VAL A 231 -23.31 3.30 -16.88
C VAL A 231 -22.49 2.09 -17.32
N SER A 232 -22.93 0.87 -16.95
CA SER A 232 -22.29 -0.39 -17.38
C SER A 232 -22.32 -0.64 -18.89
N HIS A 233 -23.26 -0.04 -19.61
CA HIS A 233 -23.40 -0.19 -21.06
C HIS A 233 -22.69 0.90 -21.84
N VAL A 234 -22.20 1.98 -21.22
CA VAL A 234 -21.54 3.08 -21.93
C VAL A 234 -20.37 2.58 -22.77
N LYS A 235 -19.39 1.89 -22.16
CA LYS A 235 -18.22 1.37 -22.88
C LYS A 235 -18.60 0.40 -24.01
N PRO A 236 -19.39 -0.68 -23.79
CA PRO A 236 -19.82 -1.55 -24.87
C PRO A 236 -20.55 -0.81 -26.00
N GLN A 237 -21.38 0.18 -25.68
CA GLN A 237 -22.13 0.92 -26.69
C GLN A 237 -21.24 1.89 -27.48
N CYS A 238 -20.22 2.52 -26.87
CA CYS A 238 -19.23 3.31 -27.59
C CYS A 238 -18.52 2.47 -28.64
N LEU A 239 -18.05 1.28 -28.23
CA LEU A 239 -17.35 0.35 -29.11
C LEU A 239 -18.27 -0.16 -30.23
N LEU A 240 -19.48 -0.61 -29.87
CA LEU A 240 -20.42 -1.21 -30.82
C LEU A 240 -20.96 -0.21 -31.84
N ARG A 241 -21.28 1.02 -31.42
CA ARG A 241 -21.99 2.00 -32.27
C ARG A 241 -21.06 2.97 -32.98
N PHE A 242 -19.92 3.30 -32.38
CA PHE A 242 -19.03 4.34 -32.90
C PHE A 242 -17.63 3.79 -33.22
N HIS A 243 -17.42 2.47 -33.06
CA HIS A 243 -16.12 1.83 -33.28
C HIS A 243 -14.99 2.54 -32.54
N THR A 244 -15.30 3.09 -31.36
CA THR A 244 -14.39 3.92 -30.56
C THR A 244 -14.38 3.42 -29.13
N GLN A 245 -13.19 3.14 -28.60
CA GLN A 245 -12.98 2.72 -27.22
C GLN A 245 -13.11 3.92 -26.26
N LEU A 246 -13.75 3.67 -25.12
CA LEU A 246 -13.71 4.59 -23.97
C LEU A 246 -12.79 3.99 -22.90
N SER A 247 -11.66 4.66 -22.68
CA SER A 247 -10.69 4.32 -21.64
C SER A 247 -10.61 5.45 -20.61
N GLU A 248 -10.83 5.11 -19.35
CA GLU A 248 -10.78 6.08 -18.24
C GLU A 248 -9.37 6.57 -17.95
N THR A 249 -8.36 5.79 -18.30
CA THR A 249 -6.96 6.14 -18.04
C THR A 249 -6.47 7.27 -18.93
N VAL A 250 -7.09 7.47 -20.10
CA VAL A 250 -6.90 8.67 -20.95
C VAL A 250 -7.24 9.96 -20.19
N PHE A 251 -8.11 9.86 -19.19
CA PHE A 251 -8.57 10.99 -18.38
C PHE A 251 -8.01 10.95 -16.96
N GLY A 252 -7.18 9.95 -16.63
CA GLY A 252 -6.61 9.83 -15.29
C GLY A 252 -7.61 9.31 -14.25
N TYR A 253 -8.50 8.38 -14.61
CA TYR A 253 -9.36 7.69 -13.63
C TYR A 253 -9.15 6.19 -13.65
N THR A 254 -9.50 5.55 -12.53
CA THR A 254 -9.41 4.09 -12.36
C THR A 254 -10.74 3.38 -12.60
N SER A 255 -11.84 4.14 -12.73
CA SER A 255 -13.16 3.60 -12.99
C SER A 255 -14.04 4.61 -13.74
N LEU A 256 -15.00 4.08 -14.50
CA LEU A 256 -15.97 4.92 -15.22
C LEU A 256 -16.80 5.80 -14.30
N SER A 257 -17.15 5.32 -13.10
CA SER A 257 -17.87 6.13 -12.12
C SER A 257 -17.08 7.37 -11.72
N GLN A 258 -15.79 7.23 -11.39
CA GLN A 258 -14.93 8.39 -11.08
C GLN A 258 -14.82 9.37 -12.26
N LEU A 259 -14.71 8.85 -13.50
CA LEU A 259 -14.68 9.68 -14.70
C LEU A 259 -15.97 10.49 -14.88
N LEU A 260 -17.13 9.87 -14.66
CA LEU A 260 -18.44 10.51 -14.84
C LEU A 260 -18.79 11.48 -13.70
N ASP A 261 -18.18 11.30 -12.52
CA ASP A 261 -18.33 12.21 -11.38
C ASP A 261 -17.38 13.44 -11.48
N ASP A 262 -16.53 13.51 -12.51
CA ASP A 262 -15.56 14.60 -12.65
C ASP A 262 -16.21 15.94 -13.04
N PRO A 263 -15.79 17.08 -12.44
CA PRO A 263 -16.32 18.40 -12.79
C PRO A 263 -16.19 18.80 -14.27
N HIS A 264 -15.17 18.30 -15.00
CA HIS A 264 -15.00 18.59 -16.44
C HIS A 264 -16.06 17.92 -17.31
N PHE A 265 -16.65 16.82 -16.83
CA PHE A 265 -17.78 16.19 -17.48
C PHE A 265 -19.01 17.11 -17.48
N GLY A 266 -19.10 17.98 -16.47
CA GLY A 266 -20.00 19.12 -16.40
C GLY A 266 -21.42 18.76 -15.95
N PRO A 267 -22.25 19.77 -15.62
CA PRO A 267 -23.60 19.57 -15.11
C PRO A 267 -24.61 19.09 -16.17
N GLU A 268 -24.19 19.05 -17.45
CA GLU A 268 -25.04 18.58 -18.57
C GLU A 268 -25.52 17.15 -18.39
N PHE A 269 -24.73 16.31 -17.69
CA PHE A 269 -25.06 14.91 -17.48
C PHE A 269 -25.30 14.64 -16.00
N LYS A 270 -26.29 13.81 -15.70
CA LYS A 270 -26.61 13.40 -14.34
C LYS A 270 -26.56 11.88 -14.23
N VAL A 271 -25.73 11.39 -13.32
CA VAL A 271 -25.79 10.00 -12.86
C VAL A 271 -26.93 9.89 -11.83
N ILE A 272 -27.88 9.01 -12.09
CA ILE A 272 -29.02 8.73 -11.20
C ILE A 272 -28.76 7.40 -10.49
N GLY A 273 -28.84 7.42 -9.16
CA GLY A 273 -28.76 6.22 -8.33
C GLY A 273 -30.01 5.33 -8.42
N GLY A 274 -29.83 4.03 -8.22
CA GLY A 274 -30.88 3.01 -8.29
C GLY A 274 -30.30 1.59 -8.29
N SER A 275 -31.10 0.58 -8.65
CA SER A 275 -30.61 -0.80 -8.83
C SER A 275 -29.55 -0.94 -9.94
N ALA A 276 -29.51 0.02 -10.88
CA ALA A 276 -28.43 0.22 -11.82
C ALA A 276 -28.18 1.74 -11.97
N HIS A 277 -26.91 2.16 -11.91
CA HIS A 277 -26.54 3.55 -12.19
C HIS A 277 -26.85 3.88 -13.64
N LYS A 278 -27.64 4.93 -13.86
CA LYS A 278 -28.02 5.40 -15.18
C LYS A 278 -27.52 6.81 -15.42
N LEU A 279 -27.21 7.10 -16.68
CA LEU A 279 -26.77 8.40 -17.16
C LEU A 279 -27.86 9.00 -18.04
N ARG A 280 -28.21 10.27 -17.79
CA ARG A 280 -29.14 11.06 -18.61
C ARG A 280 -28.64 12.49 -18.79
N ILE A 281 -29.22 13.20 -19.75
CA ILE A 281 -29.01 14.66 -19.89
C ILE A 281 -29.83 15.35 -18.80
N ALA A 282 -29.21 16.30 -18.09
CA ALA A 282 -29.90 17.18 -17.16
C ALA A 282 -30.81 18.14 -17.95
N LEU A 283 -32.11 18.14 -17.65
CA LEU A 283 -33.00 19.19 -18.11
C LEU A 283 -32.69 20.43 -17.25
N ASN A 284 -32.22 21.50 -17.90
CA ASN A 284 -32.09 22.80 -17.27
C ASN A 284 -33.47 23.37 -16.92
#